data_AF-A0A5N5LVX6-F1
#
_entry.id   AF-A0A5N5LVX6-F1
#
_cell.length_a   1.000
_cell.length_b   1.000
_cell.length_c   1.000
_cell.angle_alpha   90.00
_cell.angle_beta   90.00
_cell.angle_gamma   90.00
#
_symmetry.space_group_name_H-M   'P 1'
#
loop_
_entity.id
_entity.type
_entity.pdbx_description
1 polymer ?
#
loop_
_entity_poly.entity_id
_entity_poly.type
_entity_poly.pdbx_seq_one_letter_code
_entity_poly.pdbx_strand_id
1 'polypeptide(L)'
;MSANPQRANTGQKIQQVPQQRQLEEEALKGLFAQVDEKRHPKRQGWLKVLGRDAQGPLSKGTRRAIANSHEEWAEWFNENETWQAASEPKDVLEELLRSDPSTNQPKFNLKHLLIRGDKGHTILHTILDPSTYVEEQEDEDKPADIDFHLDRLKPLIRFLILICPDLPAADSGSGPPIVMALRTTPRFPSETKAEIVRFLCKKSGDKTDCLGSLAAVRSLAVMFTSVDDDNKPIKAPRPVIHEIIESADFTIDEDVLKEVSKVKLEVSTLGSANRKESKPCLEVVDDKGRTCLYWVLTIPLTTTKIWWARKISDFQPRLLMTPFEVEISGRTERVTPLQYMSVQKTLQRAKTKSSKGEIKDSAGQESDLRGLEEFLKLLCIREFDNSTCKNIMYTRDNGKWHLWPSHGYLPTGAFADTWH
;
A
#
# COMPACT_ATOMS: atom_id res chain seq x y z
N MET A 1 8.61 -73.53 29.93
CA MET A 1 9.41 -72.61 30.77
C MET A 1 10.26 -71.74 29.86
N SER A 2 9.88 -70.47 29.71
CA SER A 2 10.79 -69.33 29.81
C SER A 2 9.98 -68.07 29.50
N ALA A 3 9.99 -67.18 30.49
CA ALA A 3 9.25 -65.94 30.54
C ALA A 3 9.87 -64.86 29.66
N ASN A 4 9.02 -63.91 29.30
CA ASN A 4 9.36 -62.60 28.76
C ASN A 4 10.27 -61.82 29.74
N PRO A 5 10.99 -60.77 29.30
CA PRO A 5 10.36 -59.47 29.43
C PRO A 5 10.65 -58.44 28.32
N GLN A 6 9.63 -57.61 28.14
CA GLN A 6 9.60 -56.35 27.42
C GLN A 6 10.69 -55.38 27.90
N ARG A 7 11.32 -54.66 26.96
CA ARG A 7 12.02 -53.40 27.24
C ARG A 7 11.13 -52.23 26.79
N ALA A 8 10.59 -51.53 27.78
CA ALA A 8 10.10 -50.17 27.63
C ALA A 8 11.25 -49.25 27.20
N ASN A 9 11.02 -48.41 26.20
CA ASN A 9 11.89 -47.29 25.86
C ASN A 9 11.05 -46.01 25.91
N THR A 10 10.70 -45.59 27.13
CA THR A 10 10.18 -44.25 27.44
C THR A 10 11.36 -43.31 27.60
N GLY A 11 11.84 -42.81 26.46
CA GLY A 11 12.83 -41.73 26.38
C GLY A 11 12.18 -40.38 26.72
N GLN A 12 12.39 -39.96 27.97
CA GLN A 12 12.37 -38.62 28.52
C GLN A 12 12.35 -37.44 27.52
N LYS A 13 11.21 -36.76 27.39
CA LYS A 13 11.13 -35.32 27.06
C LYS A 13 11.29 -34.53 28.37
N ILE A 14 12.51 -34.30 28.83
CA ILE A 14 12.78 -33.44 30.00
C ILE A 14 13.14 -32.03 29.53
N GLN A 15 12.24 -31.09 29.83
CA GLN A 15 12.48 -29.68 30.21
C GLN A 15 13.64 -28.92 29.49
N GLN A 16 13.40 -28.42 28.28
CA GLN A 16 14.19 -27.32 27.69
C GLN A 16 13.43 -25.98 27.58
N VAL A 17 12.15 -25.98 27.97
CA VAL A 17 11.23 -24.83 27.78
C VAL A 17 11.61 -23.58 28.60
N PRO A 18 12.09 -23.66 29.87
CA PRO A 18 12.35 -22.47 30.68
C PRO A 18 13.52 -21.61 30.18
N GLN A 19 14.61 -22.23 29.71
CA GLN A 19 15.80 -21.53 29.22
C GLN A 19 15.53 -20.81 27.89
N GLN A 20 14.78 -21.45 26.99
CA GLN A 20 14.44 -20.87 25.70
C GLN A 20 13.56 -19.61 25.85
N ARG A 21 12.60 -19.63 26.78
CA ARG A 21 11.76 -18.48 27.09
C ARG A 21 12.57 -17.29 27.61
N GLN A 22 13.49 -17.53 28.54
CA GLN A 22 14.37 -16.48 29.08
C GLN A 22 15.19 -15.80 27.98
N LEU A 23 15.72 -16.58 27.03
CA LEU A 23 16.45 -16.03 25.88
C LEU A 23 15.57 -15.14 24.99
N GLU A 24 14.32 -15.54 24.76
CA GLU A 24 13.35 -14.75 23.97
C GLU A 24 13.00 -13.44 24.67
N GLU A 25 12.78 -13.46 25.98
CA GLU A 25 12.49 -12.27 26.78
C GLU A 25 13.69 -11.31 26.84
N GLU A 26 14.91 -11.84 27.03
CA GLU A 26 16.14 -11.05 26.98
C GLU A 26 16.37 -10.44 25.60
N ALA A 27 16.08 -11.19 24.53
CA ALA A 27 16.19 -10.70 23.16
C ALA A 27 15.20 -9.55 22.91
N LEU A 28 13.95 -9.69 23.35
CA LEU A 28 12.93 -8.65 23.19
C LEU A 28 13.28 -7.38 23.98
N LYS A 29 13.68 -7.53 25.25
CA LYS A 29 14.15 -6.41 26.09
C LYS A 29 15.39 -5.74 25.49
N GLY A 30 16.33 -6.53 24.97
CA GLY A 30 17.54 -6.03 24.31
C GLY A 30 17.25 -5.21 23.07
N LEU A 31 16.34 -5.68 22.20
CA LEU A 31 15.91 -4.92 21.02
C LEU A 31 15.19 -3.62 21.38
N PHE A 32 14.37 -3.65 22.43
CA PHE A 32 13.65 -2.48 22.91
C PHE A 32 14.56 -1.45 23.63
N ALA A 33 15.60 -1.89 24.32
CA ALA A 33 16.54 -0.98 24.98
C ALA A 33 17.51 -0.31 23.99
N GLN A 34 17.72 -0.92 22.81
CA GLN A 34 18.74 -0.54 21.82
C GLN A 34 18.10 -0.11 20.49
N VAL A 35 16.99 0.61 20.53
CA VAL A 35 16.24 1.05 19.34
C VAL A 35 17.08 1.94 18.44
N ASP A 36 17.82 2.88 19.03
CA ASP A 36 18.61 3.87 18.27
C ASP A 36 19.94 3.29 17.75
N GLU A 37 20.41 2.20 18.35
CA GLU A 37 21.66 1.55 18.00
C GLU A 37 21.45 0.43 16.96
N LYS A 38 21.10 0.81 15.72
CA LYS A 38 20.93 -0.14 14.59
C LYS A 38 22.17 -1.02 14.35
N ARG A 39 23.35 -0.59 14.78
CA ARG A 39 24.64 -1.31 14.66
C ARG A 39 25.05 -2.07 15.93
N HIS A 40 24.18 -2.18 16.93
CA HIS A 40 24.52 -2.90 18.15
C HIS A 40 24.92 -4.35 17.83
N PRO A 41 26.09 -4.83 18.28
CA PRO A 41 26.65 -6.13 17.85
C PRO A 41 25.73 -7.33 18.11
N LYS A 42 24.90 -7.26 19.16
CA LYS A 42 23.99 -8.33 19.55
C LYS A 42 22.63 -8.28 18.85
N ARG A 43 22.30 -7.20 18.12
CA ARG A 43 20.97 -6.99 17.54
C ARG A 43 20.54 -8.12 16.61
N GLN A 44 21.45 -8.56 15.74
CA GLN A 44 21.16 -9.67 14.82
C GLN A 44 20.93 -10.99 15.57
N GLY A 45 21.67 -11.23 16.66
CA GLY A 45 21.43 -12.38 17.53
C GLY A 45 20.03 -12.36 18.13
N TRP A 46 19.59 -11.21 18.66
CA TRP A 46 18.25 -11.05 19.22
C TRP A 46 17.14 -11.21 18.17
N LEU A 47 17.31 -10.62 16.98
CA LEU A 47 16.36 -10.78 15.87
C LEU A 47 16.23 -12.25 15.45
N LYS A 48 17.33 -13.01 15.44
CA LYS A 48 17.34 -14.44 15.15
C LYS A 48 16.60 -15.26 16.20
N VAL A 49 16.78 -14.94 17.49
CA VAL A 49 16.05 -15.61 18.60
C VAL A 49 14.54 -15.42 18.45
N LEU A 50 14.10 -14.25 18.01
CA LEU A 50 12.67 -13.94 17.78
C LEU A 50 12.16 -14.36 16.38
N GLY A 51 12.98 -15.10 15.63
CA GLY A 51 12.56 -15.80 14.42
C GLY A 51 12.77 -15.06 13.09
N ARG A 52 13.37 -13.86 13.06
CA ARG A 52 13.54 -13.06 11.82
C ARG A 52 14.28 -13.79 10.70
N ASP A 53 15.32 -14.54 11.07
CA ASP A 53 16.20 -15.28 10.15
C ASP A 53 16.14 -16.79 10.39
N ALA A 54 14.96 -17.32 10.75
CA ALA A 54 14.79 -18.76 10.92
C ALA A 54 15.18 -19.49 9.62
N GLN A 55 16.31 -20.20 9.66
CA GLN A 55 16.88 -20.84 8.47
C GLN A 55 16.22 -22.19 8.22
N GLY A 56 15.68 -22.35 7.02
CA GLY A 56 15.21 -23.62 6.48
C GLY A 56 13.70 -23.64 6.17
N PRO A 57 13.27 -24.56 5.29
CA PRO A 57 11.87 -24.74 4.97
C PRO A 57 11.10 -25.19 6.21
N LEU A 58 10.17 -24.37 6.68
CA LEU A 58 9.29 -24.72 7.80
C LEU A 58 8.25 -25.75 7.36
N SER A 59 7.99 -26.72 8.24
CA SER A 59 6.92 -27.70 8.02
C SER A 59 5.56 -26.99 7.89
N LYS A 60 4.61 -27.60 7.17
CA LYS A 60 3.26 -27.04 7.02
C LYS A 60 2.57 -26.83 8.38
N GLY A 61 2.77 -27.76 9.32
CA GLY A 61 2.24 -27.65 10.67
C GLY A 61 2.84 -26.48 11.46
N THR A 62 4.15 -26.26 11.33
CA THR A 62 4.83 -25.12 11.97
C THR A 62 4.35 -23.79 11.38
N ARG A 63 4.22 -23.69 10.05
CA ARG A 63 3.71 -22.48 9.38
C ARG A 63 2.30 -22.13 9.84
N ARG A 64 1.42 -23.13 9.97
CA ARG A 64 0.08 -22.94 10.50
C ARG A 64 0.10 -22.49 11.97
N ALA A 65 0.91 -23.12 12.82
CA ALA A 65 1.03 -22.71 14.22
C ALA A 65 1.55 -21.26 14.38
N ILE A 66 2.40 -20.80 13.47
CA ILE A 66 2.84 -19.41 13.42
C ILE A 66 1.70 -18.50 12.99
N ALA A 67 0.97 -18.84 11.92
CA ALA A 67 -0.15 -18.06 11.42
C ALA A 67 -1.23 -17.89 12.51
N ASN A 68 -1.67 -18.98 13.14
CA ASN A 68 -2.59 -18.95 14.27
C ASN A 68 -2.06 -18.06 15.41
N SER A 69 -0.77 -18.16 15.72
CA SER A 69 -0.16 -17.29 16.72
C SER A 69 -0.13 -15.83 16.28
N HIS A 70 -0.10 -15.48 14.99
CA HIS A 70 -0.20 -14.08 14.56
C HIS A 70 -1.64 -13.59 14.63
N GLU A 71 -2.61 -14.44 14.27
CA GLU A 71 -4.04 -14.19 14.36
C GLU A 71 -4.46 -13.93 15.82
N GLU A 72 -4.09 -14.83 16.75
CA GLU A 72 -4.35 -14.69 18.19
C GLU A 72 -3.85 -13.35 18.75
N TRP A 73 -2.73 -12.84 18.24
CA TRP A 73 -2.18 -11.56 18.71
C TRP A 73 -2.93 -10.39 18.10
N ALA A 74 -3.22 -10.47 16.81
CA ALA A 74 -3.96 -9.45 16.09
C ALA A 74 -5.38 -9.28 16.66
N GLU A 75 -6.09 -10.38 16.89
CA GLU A 75 -7.42 -10.41 17.51
C GLU A 75 -7.37 -9.87 18.94
N TRP A 76 -6.44 -10.37 19.77
CA TRP A 76 -6.39 -9.95 21.17
C TRP A 76 -6.14 -8.45 21.35
N PHE A 77 -5.23 -7.85 20.56
CA PHE A 77 -5.00 -6.41 20.61
C PHE A 77 -6.16 -5.61 19.99
N ASN A 78 -6.91 -6.18 19.04
CA ASN A 78 -8.08 -5.56 18.42
C ASN A 78 -9.30 -5.53 19.37
N GLU A 79 -9.53 -6.61 20.11
CA GLU A 79 -10.66 -6.77 21.02
C GLU A 79 -10.43 -6.08 22.37
N ASN A 80 -9.18 -6.02 22.84
CA ASN A 80 -8.91 -5.50 24.17
C ASN A 80 -8.99 -3.97 24.23
N GLU A 81 -10.10 -3.49 24.79
CA GLU A 81 -10.42 -2.07 24.96
C GLU A 81 -9.45 -1.28 25.87
N THR A 82 -8.57 -1.96 26.63
CA THR A 82 -7.56 -1.26 27.42
C THR A 82 -6.52 -0.56 26.56
N TRP A 83 -6.34 -1.01 25.31
CA TRP A 83 -5.40 -0.39 24.38
C TRP A 83 -5.98 0.86 23.75
N GLN A 84 -5.19 1.92 23.77
CA GLN A 84 -5.52 3.19 23.13
C GLN A 84 -4.44 3.54 22.12
N ALA A 85 -4.79 4.36 21.14
CA ALA A 85 -3.83 4.84 20.14
C ALA A 85 -2.61 5.54 20.77
N ALA A 86 -2.72 6.06 21.99
CA ALA A 86 -1.64 6.72 22.72
C ALA A 86 -0.80 5.79 23.63
N SER A 87 -1.16 4.51 23.78
CA SER A 87 -0.41 3.57 24.63
C SER A 87 1.05 3.49 24.20
N GLU A 88 1.95 3.46 25.19
CA GLU A 88 3.38 3.53 24.92
C GLU A 88 3.93 2.18 24.46
N PRO A 89 4.99 2.16 23.62
CA PRO A 89 5.66 0.92 23.25
C PRO A 89 6.14 0.08 24.45
N LYS A 90 6.39 0.72 25.60
CA LYS A 90 6.77 0.04 26.84
C LYS A 90 5.61 -0.80 27.41
N ASP A 91 4.37 -0.32 27.32
CA ASP A 91 3.20 -1.06 27.79
C ASP A 91 3.03 -2.36 26.99
N VAL A 92 3.26 -2.29 25.67
CA VAL A 92 3.25 -3.46 24.78
C VAL A 92 4.34 -4.45 25.17
N LEU A 93 5.55 -3.97 25.48
CA LEU A 93 6.63 -4.84 25.97
C LEU A 93 6.22 -5.57 27.25
N GLU A 94 5.64 -4.86 28.22
CA GLU A 94 5.22 -5.44 29.50
C GLU A 94 4.10 -6.48 29.31
N GLU A 95 3.14 -6.22 28.43
CA GLU A 95 2.09 -7.19 28.11
C GLU A 95 2.65 -8.43 27.39
N LEU A 96 3.55 -8.27 26.42
CA LEU A 96 4.15 -9.41 25.70
C LEU A 96 4.99 -10.33 26.60
N LEU A 97 5.55 -9.77 27.68
CA LEU A 97 6.30 -10.50 28.70
C LEU A 97 5.42 -11.06 29.82
N ARG A 98 4.16 -10.63 29.92
CA ARG A 98 3.25 -11.05 30.98
C ARG A 98 2.88 -12.53 30.82
N SER A 99 2.88 -13.24 31.94
CA SER A 99 2.31 -14.59 32.03
C SER A 99 0.84 -14.48 32.38
N ASP A 100 0.03 -15.38 31.84
CA ASP A 100 -1.37 -15.51 32.20
C ASP A 100 -1.48 -15.91 33.68
N PRO A 101 -2.18 -15.12 34.52
CA PRO A 101 -2.32 -15.39 35.95
C PRO A 101 -2.95 -16.76 36.26
N SER A 102 -3.80 -17.27 35.36
CA SER A 102 -4.56 -18.50 35.56
C SER A 102 -3.75 -19.76 35.24
N THR A 103 -2.89 -19.69 34.22
CA THR A 103 -2.10 -20.83 33.74
C THR A 103 -0.63 -20.76 34.15
N ASN A 104 -0.15 -19.60 34.62
CA ASN A 104 1.27 -19.26 34.78
C ASN A 104 2.09 -19.52 33.50
N GLN A 105 1.42 -19.59 32.35
CA GLN A 105 2.07 -19.75 31.05
C GLN A 105 2.16 -18.41 30.35
N PRO A 106 3.19 -18.21 29.52
CA PRO A 106 3.24 -17.02 28.71
C PRO A 106 2.07 -16.99 27.74
N LYS A 107 1.37 -15.85 27.72
CA LYS A 107 0.21 -15.64 26.85
C LYS A 107 0.57 -15.69 25.38
N PHE A 108 1.73 -15.15 25.02
CA PHE A 108 2.19 -15.02 23.64
C PHE A 108 3.50 -15.78 23.39
N ASN A 109 3.59 -16.42 22.23
CA ASN A 109 4.75 -17.20 21.82
C ASN A 109 5.82 -16.33 21.14
N LEU A 110 6.71 -15.72 21.94
CA LEU A 110 7.67 -14.71 21.45
C LEU A 110 8.57 -15.19 20.31
N LYS A 111 8.87 -16.49 20.22
CA LYS A 111 9.64 -17.05 19.09
C LYS A 111 8.93 -16.89 17.72
N HIS A 112 7.61 -16.69 17.72
CA HIS A 112 6.83 -16.46 16.51
C HIS A 112 6.72 -14.96 16.15
N LEU A 113 7.20 -14.05 16.99
CA LEU A 113 7.03 -12.60 16.81
C LEU A 113 7.47 -12.09 15.43
N LEU A 114 8.69 -12.46 14.99
CA LEU A 114 9.29 -11.96 13.74
C LEU A 114 9.47 -13.04 12.68
N ILE A 115 9.03 -14.27 12.95
CA ILE A 115 9.10 -15.35 11.98
C ILE A 115 8.03 -15.17 10.90
N ARG A 116 8.31 -15.70 9.69
CA ARG A 116 7.35 -15.73 8.59
C ARG A 116 6.52 -17.02 8.67
N GLY A 117 5.20 -16.88 8.72
CA GLY A 117 4.23 -17.96 8.81
C GLY A 117 3.86 -18.55 7.45
N ASP A 118 2.58 -18.87 7.26
CA ASP A 118 2.11 -19.39 5.99
C ASP A 118 2.22 -18.33 4.87
N LYS A 119 2.45 -18.77 3.63
CA LYS A 119 2.68 -17.91 2.44
C LYS A 119 3.81 -16.86 2.60
N GLY A 120 4.64 -16.98 3.64
CA GLY A 120 5.69 -16.02 3.97
C GLY A 120 5.20 -14.76 4.69
N HIS A 121 3.97 -14.76 5.20
CA HIS A 121 3.37 -13.65 5.94
C HIS A 121 4.05 -13.41 7.27
N THR A 122 4.23 -12.14 7.61
CA THR A 122 4.67 -11.71 8.95
C THR A 122 3.45 -11.33 9.78
N ILE A 123 3.62 -11.12 11.08
CA ILE A 123 2.54 -10.60 11.93
C ILE A 123 1.89 -9.32 11.38
N LEU A 124 2.67 -8.40 10.77
CA LEU A 124 2.11 -7.19 10.16
C LEU A 124 1.24 -7.47 8.92
N HIS A 125 1.45 -8.57 8.21
CA HIS A 125 0.53 -8.99 7.16
C HIS A 125 -0.81 -9.38 7.79
N THR A 126 -0.79 -10.20 8.84
CA THR A 126 -1.98 -10.67 9.56
C THR A 126 -2.79 -9.52 10.18
N ILE A 127 -2.12 -8.57 10.85
CA ILE A 127 -2.77 -7.38 11.43
C ILE A 127 -3.46 -6.53 10.36
N LEU A 128 -2.92 -6.50 9.14
CA LEU A 128 -3.44 -5.71 8.04
C LEU A 128 -4.30 -6.53 7.08
N ASP A 129 -4.61 -7.80 7.39
CA ASP A 129 -5.47 -8.65 6.58
C ASP A 129 -6.90 -8.58 7.12
N PRO A 130 -7.87 -8.05 6.36
CA PRO A 130 -9.26 -7.97 6.82
C PRO A 130 -9.86 -9.33 7.16
N SER A 131 -9.37 -10.43 6.57
CA SER A 131 -9.87 -11.78 6.87
C SER A 131 -9.59 -12.24 8.30
N THR A 132 -8.65 -11.60 9.00
CA THR A 132 -8.36 -11.86 10.41
C THR A 132 -9.51 -11.43 11.33
N TYR A 133 -10.41 -10.56 10.85
CA TYR A 133 -11.43 -9.89 11.67
C TYR A 133 -12.86 -10.12 11.14
N VAL A 134 -13.05 -11.13 10.29
CA VAL A 134 -14.37 -11.48 9.77
C VAL A 134 -15.05 -12.41 10.77
N GLU A 135 -16.16 -11.97 11.32
CA GLU A 135 -17.03 -12.85 12.12
C GLU A 135 -17.66 -13.93 11.22
N GLU A 136 -17.84 -15.14 11.76
CA GLU A 136 -18.51 -16.23 11.05
C GLU A 136 -19.93 -15.78 10.63
N GLN A 137 -20.15 -15.60 9.33
CA GLN A 137 -21.44 -15.16 8.83
C GLN A 137 -22.44 -16.33 8.85
N GLU A 138 -23.60 -16.12 9.48
CA GLU A 138 -24.73 -17.05 9.38
C GLU A 138 -25.49 -16.91 8.04
N ASP A 139 -25.24 -15.84 7.27
CA ASP A 139 -26.05 -15.43 6.12
C ASP A 139 -25.13 -15.01 4.94
N GLU A 140 -25.05 -15.83 3.88
CA GLU A 140 -24.13 -15.64 2.74
C GLU A 140 -24.38 -14.35 1.94
N ASP A 141 -25.57 -13.74 2.05
CA ASP A 141 -25.98 -12.57 1.28
C ASP A 141 -25.61 -11.22 1.94
N LYS A 142 -25.11 -11.20 3.17
CA LYS A 142 -24.68 -9.96 3.83
C LYS A 142 -23.19 -9.70 3.58
N PRO A 143 -22.77 -8.43 3.37
CA PRO A 143 -21.34 -8.12 3.35
C PRO A 143 -20.71 -8.51 4.70
N ALA A 144 -19.53 -9.11 4.68
CA ALA A 144 -18.76 -9.45 5.88
C ALA A 144 -18.61 -8.23 6.77
N ASP A 145 -19.08 -8.34 8.01
CA ASP A 145 -18.80 -7.34 9.04
C ASP A 145 -17.37 -7.56 9.50
N ILE A 146 -16.57 -6.50 9.44
CA ILE A 146 -15.15 -6.54 9.78
C ILE A 146 -14.99 -5.74 11.06
N ASP A 147 -14.83 -6.43 12.18
CA ASP A 147 -14.60 -5.78 13.48
C ASP A 147 -13.13 -5.36 13.62
N PHE A 148 -12.76 -4.26 12.96
CA PHE A 148 -11.39 -3.78 12.93
C PHE A 148 -11.23 -2.40 13.58
N HIS A 149 -10.41 -2.36 14.63
CA HIS A 149 -10.12 -1.18 15.44
C HIS A 149 -8.64 -0.79 15.35
N LEU A 150 -8.28 -0.04 14.30
CA LEU A 150 -6.89 0.38 14.07
C LEU A 150 -6.28 1.07 15.30
N ASP A 151 -7.03 1.92 16.00
CA ASP A 151 -6.55 2.63 17.19
C ASP A 151 -6.02 1.71 18.30
N ARG A 152 -6.65 0.55 18.49
CA ARG A 152 -6.23 -0.44 19.49
C ARG A 152 -4.99 -1.22 19.03
N LEU A 153 -4.81 -1.37 17.72
CA LEU A 153 -3.67 -2.03 17.08
C LEU A 153 -2.45 -1.12 16.91
N LYS A 154 -2.62 0.22 16.87
CA LYS A 154 -1.53 1.20 16.69
C LYS A 154 -0.35 0.92 17.63
N PRO A 155 -0.51 0.74 18.96
CA PRO A 155 0.61 0.47 19.88
C PRO A 155 1.45 -0.75 19.49
N LEU A 156 0.80 -1.87 19.15
CA LEU A 156 1.49 -3.08 18.70
C LEU A 156 2.27 -2.84 17.41
N ILE A 157 1.65 -2.19 16.42
CA ILE A 157 2.31 -1.86 15.16
C ILE A 157 3.51 -0.92 15.40
N ARG A 158 3.38 0.10 16.27
CA ARG A 158 4.50 0.98 16.64
C ARG A 158 5.64 0.18 17.24
N PHE A 159 5.34 -0.68 18.21
CA PHE A 159 6.32 -1.54 18.87
C PHE A 159 7.04 -2.46 17.88
N LEU A 160 6.30 -3.13 17.00
CA LEU A 160 6.86 -4.03 15.98
C LEU A 160 7.83 -3.31 15.03
N ILE A 161 7.47 -2.11 14.57
CA ILE A 161 8.32 -1.30 13.68
C ILE A 161 9.52 -0.73 14.45
N LEU A 162 9.38 -0.43 15.73
CA LEU A 162 10.48 0.01 16.60
C LEU A 162 11.59 -1.05 16.68
N ILE A 163 11.21 -2.31 16.92
CA ILE A 163 12.17 -3.42 17.02
C ILE A 163 12.60 -3.97 15.65
N CYS A 164 11.76 -3.84 14.62
CA CYS A 164 12.01 -4.33 13.27
C CYS A 164 11.61 -3.29 12.20
N PRO A 165 12.45 -2.26 11.95
CA PRO A 165 12.07 -1.13 11.07
C PRO A 165 11.75 -1.49 9.62
N ASP A 166 12.27 -2.62 9.12
CA ASP A 166 12.05 -3.07 7.74
C ASP A 166 10.75 -3.90 7.58
N LEU A 167 10.04 -4.19 8.68
CA LEU A 167 8.85 -5.03 8.67
C LEU A 167 7.77 -4.57 7.68
N PRO A 168 7.48 -3.25 7.51
CA PRO A 168 6.50 -2.78 6.52
C PRO A 168 6.89 -3.03 5.06
N ALA A 169 8.17 -3.31 4.78
CA ALA A 169 8.69 -3.67 3.46
C ALA A 169 8.95 -5.17 3.32
N ALA A 170 8.56 -6.00 4.29
CA ALA A 170 8.73 -7.43 4.23
C ALA A 170 7.88 -8.01 3.09
N ASP A 171 8.52 -8.46 2.01
CA ASP A 171 7.79 -9.00 0.87
C ASP A 171 7.40 -10.47 1.11
N SER A 172 6.16 -10.79 0.74
CA SER A 172 5.59 -12.14 0.71
C SER A 172 5.21 -12.50 -0.73
N GLY A 173 4.83 -13.75 -1.00
CA GLY A 173 4.31 -14.12 -2.32
C GLY A 173 3.08 -13.30 -2.76
N SER A 174 2.40 -12.65 -1.80
CA SER A 174 1.26 -11.77 -2.02
C SER A 174 1.59 -10.26 -1.90
N GLY A 175 2.86 -9.89 -1.90
CA GLY A 175 3.33 -8.51 -1.73
C GLY A 175 3.61 -8.13 -0.27
N PRO A 176 3.95 -6.85 -0.01
CA PRO A 176 4.21 -6.34 1.34
C PRO A 176 2.93 -6.22 2.19
N PRO A 177 3.04 -6.04 3.52
CA PRO A 177 1.89 -6.01 4.44
C PRO A 177 0.79 -5.02 4.03
N ILE A 178 1.17 -3.85 3.50
CA ILE A 178 0.22 -2.83 3.07
C ILE A 178 -0.72 -3.32 1.95
N VAL A 179 -0.30 -4.31 1.14
CA VAL A 179 -1.15 -4.91 0.11
C VAL A 179 -2.31 -5.67 0.74
N MET A 180 -2.14 -6.24 1.93
CA MET A 180 -3.23 -6.96 2.62
C MET A 180 -4.39 -6.01 2.91
N ALA A 181 -4.09 -4.79 3.38
CA ALA A 181 -5.10 -3.77 3.65
C ALA A 181 -5.79 -3.25 2.37
N LEU A 182 -5.17 -3.42 1.20
CA LEU A 182 -5.69 -2.92 -0.08
C LEU A 182 -6.55 -3.95 -0.82
N ARG A 183 -6.64 -5.19 -0.33
CA ARG A 183 -7.42 -6.27 -0.96
C ARG A 183 -8.88 -5.89 -1.22
N THR A 184 -9.45 -6.61 -2.18
CA THR A 184 -10.83 -6.43 -2.63
C THR A 184 -11.83 -7.28 -1.87
N THR A 185 -11.40 -8.42 -1.33
CA THR A 185 -12.27 -9.36 -0.62
C THR A 185 -11.46 -10.19 0.39
N PRO A 186 -11.86 -10.22 1.69
CA PRO A 186 -12.67 -9.18 2.33
C PRO A 186 -11.97 -7.81 2.24
N ARG A 187 -12.71 -6.71 2.40
CA ARG A 187 -12.20 -5.36 2.14
C ARG A 187 -12.50 -4.39 3.27
N PHE A 188 -11.46 -3.72 3.75
CA PHE A 188 -11.63 -2.55 4.62
C PHE A 188 -12.34 -1.39 3.91
N PRO A 189 -13.15 -0.59 4.63
CA PRO A 189 -13.67 0.69 4.14
C PRO A 189 -12.56 1.62 3.65
N SER A 190 -12.89 2.52 2.70
CA SER A 190 -11.94 3.47 2.12
C SER A 190 -11.26 4.35 3.17
N GLU A 191 -12.01 4.75 4.19
CA GLU A 191 -11.55 5.57 5.31
C GLU A 191 -10.46 4.83 6.11
N THR A 192 -10.71 3.55 6.43
CA THR A 192 -9.77 2.68 7.12
C THR A 192 -8.50 2.47 6.31
N LYS A 193 -8.61 2.22 4.99
CA LYS A 193 -7.44 2.11 4.10
C LYS A 193 -6.61 3.39 4.13
N ALA A 194 -7.25 4.55 3.99
CA ALA A 194 -6.58 5.85 4.04
C ALA A 194 -5.87 6.07 5.39
N GLU A 195 -6.52 5.68 6.49
CA GLU A 195 -5.96 5.81 7.82
C GLU A 195 -4.76 4.88 8.03
N ILE A 196 -4.80 3.63 7.57
CA ILE A 196 -3.66 2.71 7.61
C ILE A 196 -2.47 3.29 6.86
N VAL A 197 -2.67 3.79 5.63
CA VAL A 197 -1.58 4.40 4.85
C VAL A 197 -1.02 5.63 5.55
N ARG A 198 -1.91 6.50 6.07
CA ARG A 198 -1.52 7.70 6.82
C ARG A 198 -0.70 7.33 8.06
N PHE A 199 -1.21 6.43 8.89
CA PHE A 199 -0.57 5.98 10.12
C PHE A 199 0.83 5.42 9.84
N LEU A 200 0.98 4.55 8.84
CA LEU A 200 2.27 3.93 8.53
C LEU A 200 3.27 4.89 7.88
N CYS A 201 2.81 5.74 6.95
CA CYS A 201 3.69 6.46 6.02
C CYS A 201 3.90 7.93 6.35
N LYS A 202 2.89 8.62 6.90
CA LYS A 202 2.98 10.06 7.17
C LYS A 202 3.97 10.31 8.29
N LYS A 203 4.90 11.23 8.11
CA LYS A 203 5.77 11.67 9.21
C LYS A 203 4.90 12.34 10.27
N SER A 204 5.07 11.93 11.52
CA SER A 204 4.54 12.70 12.64
C SER A 204 5.11 14.11 12.55
N GLY A 205 4.23 15.11 12.50
CA GLY A 205 4.57 16.44 13.00
C GLY A 205 4.61 16.38 14.53
N ASP A 206 3.72 17.13 15.19
CA ASP A 206 3.65 17.22 16.65
C ASP A 206 2.70 16.21 17.34
N LYS A 207 2.10 15.26 16.60
CA LYS A 207 1.17 14.25 17.16
C LYS A 207 1.65 12.83 16.91
N THR A 208 1.70 12.03 17.98
CA THR A 208 2.12 10.62 18.01
C THR A 208 1.27 9.66 17.17
N ASP A 209 0.26 10.16 16.45
CA ASP A 209 -0.72 9.40 15.68
C ASP A 209 -0.17 8.80 14.38
N CYS A 210 1.07 9.09 13.98
CA CYS A 210 1.67 8.57 12.75
C CYS A 210 3.12 8.11 12.96
N LEU A 211 3.58 7.14 12.17
CA LEU A 211 4.88 6.48 12.30
C LEU A 211 5.97 7.08 11.41
N GLY A 212 5.62 7.60 10.23
CA GLY A 212 6.61 8.09 9.27
C GLY A 212 7.58 7.02 8.78
N SER A 213 7.16 5.76 8.68
CA SER A 213 8.04 4.66 8.32
C SER A 213 8.49 4.76 6.86
N LEU A 214 9.80 4.96 6.66
CA LEU A 214 10.40 4.95 5.34
C LEU A 214 10.25 3.60 4.64
N ALA A 215 10.22 2.49 5.40
CA ALA A 215 9.97 1.16 4.86
C ALA A 215 8.53 1.05 4.32
N ALA A 216 7.56 1.65 5.01
CA ALA A 216 6.16 1.68 4.53
C ALA A 216 6.00 2.57 3.28
N VAL A 217 6.68 3.73 3.24
CA VAL A 217 6.71 4.56 2.03
C VAL A 217 7.31 3.78 0.85
N ARG A 218 8.39 3.02 1.07
CA ARG A 218 9.00 2.19 0.04
C ARG A 218 8.13 1.01 -0.39
N SER A 219 7.33 0.44 0.52
CA SER A 219 6.46 -0.68 0.19
C SER A 219 5.34 -0.27 -0.77
N LEU A 220 4.90 0.99 -0.75
CA LEU A 220 4.01 1.55 -1.77
C LEU A 220 4.62 1.55 -3.19
N ALA A 221 5.94 1.50 -3.32
CA ALA A 221 6.62 1.43 -4.62
C ALA A 221 7.00 -0.01 -5.02
N VAL A 222 6.73 -1.03 -4.21
CA VAL A 222 7.08 -2.42 -4.55
C VAL A 222 6.24 -2.89 -5.74
N MET A 223 6.88 -3.53 -6.71
CA MET A 223 6.19 -4.19 -7.82
C MET A 223 5.51 -5.46 -7.28
N PHE A 224 4.20 -5.56 -7.42
CA PHE A 224 3.44 -6.73 -7.02
C PHE A 224 2.47 -7.16 -8.12
N THR A 225 2.12 -8.44 -8.12
CA THR A 225 1.12 -9.02 -9.03
C THR A 225 -0.17 -9.22 -8.25
N SER A 226 -1.24 -8.55 -8.67
CA SER A 226 -2.57 -8.81 -8.10
C SER A 226 -3.00 -10.22 -8.48
N VAL A 227 -3.48 -10.98 -7.49
CA VAL A 227 -3.97 -12.35 -7.68
C VAL A 227 -5.44 -12.44 -7.29
N ASP A 228 -6.17 -13.40 -7.88
CA ASP A 228 -7.53 -13.77 -7.47
C ASP A 228 -7.51 -14.75 -6.29
N ASP A 229 -8.69 -15.19 -5.86
CA ASP A 229 -8.87 -16.14 -4.77
C ASP A 229 -8.22 -17.51 -5.06
N ASP A 230 -8.10 -17.87 -6.34
CA ASP A 230 -7.37 -19.04 -6.84
C ASP A 230 -5.84 -18.81 -6.94
N ASN A 231 -5.36 -17.65 -6.48
CA ASN A 231 -3.96 -17.21 -6.56
C ASN A 231 -3.43 -17.09 -8.00
N LYS A 232 -4.30 -16.82 -8.97
CA LYS A 232 -3.96 -16.57 -10.38
C LYS A 232 -3.77 -15.09 -10.63
N PRO A 233 -2.76 -14.67 -11.42
CA PRO A 233 -2.55 -13.27 -11.77
C PRO A 233 -3.77 -12.67 -12.48
N ILE A 234 -4.36 -11.63 -11.90
CA ILE A 234 -5.46 -10.87 -12.53
C ILE A 234 -4.89 -9.74 -13.40
N LYS A 235 -3.78 -9.13 -12.95
CA LYS A 235 -3.17 -7.95 -13.58
C LYS A 235 -1.67 -8.15 -13.71
N ALA A 236 -1.08 -7.48 -14.70
CA ALA A 236 0.38 -7.42 -14.84
C ALA A 236 1.02 -6.81 -13.58
N PRO A 237 2.28 -7.20 -13.23
CA PRO A 237 2.96 -6.64 -12.08
C PRO A 237 3.10 -5.12 -12.17
N ARG A 238 2.77 -4.42 -11.08
CA ARG A 238 2.86 -2.94 -11.01
C ARG A 238 3.14 -2.46 -9.58
N PRO A 239 3.57 -1.21 -9.40
CA PRO A 239 3.79 -0.66 -8.07
C PRO A 239 2.51 -0.69 -7.21
N VAL A 240 2.61 -0.96 -5.91
CA VAL A 240 1.44 -0.95 -5.00
C VAL A 240 0.64 0.35 -5.08
N ILE A 241 1.30 1.50 -5.18
CA ILE A 241 0.68 2.82 -5.31
C ILE A 241 -0.21 2.92 -6.56
N HIS A 242 0.07 2.15 -7.61
CA HIS A 242 -0.78 2.10 -8.80
C HIS A 242 -2.13 1.42 -8.53
N GLU A 243 -2.20 0.47 -7.59
CA GLU A 243 -3.46 -0.13 -7.17
C GLU A 243 -4.35 0.92 -6.49
N ILE A 244 -3.78 1.69 -5.56
CA ILE A 244 -4.47 2.79 -4.85
C ILE A 244 -4.97 3.86 -5.83
N ILE A 245 -4.14 4.20 -6.81
CA ILE A 245 -4.48 5.21 -7.82
C ILE A 245 -5.60 4.72 -8.74
N GLU A 246 -5.54 3.46 -9.18
CA GLU A 246 -6.57 2.89 -10.07
C GLU A 246 -7.90 2.69 -9.35
N SER A 247 -7.90 2.20 -8.10
CA SER A 247 -9.11 2.04 -7.31
C SER A 247 -9.80 3.38 -7.08
N ALA A 248 -9.01 4.45 -6.90
CA ALA A 248 -9.49 5.81 -6.64
C ALA A 248 -10.58 5.88 -5.56
N ASP A 249 -10.52 4.97 -4.60
CA ASP A 249 -11.47 4.79 -3.50
C ASP A 249 -11.10 5.68 -2.30
N PHE A 250 -9.84 6.08 -2.18
CA PHE A 250 -9.36 7.07 -1.22
C PHE A 250 -8.17 7.89 -1.76
N THR A 251 -7.77 8.92 -1.00
CA THR A 251 -6.57 9.72 -1.25
C THR A 251 -5.53 9.46 -0.16
N ILE A 252 -4.26 9.73 -0.46
CA ILE A 252 -3.19 9.69 0.54
C ILE A 252 -2.69 11.10 0.82
N ASP A 253 -2.02 11.29 1.95
CA ASP A 253 -1.40 12.58 2.28
C ASP A 253 -0.35 12.98 1.21
N GLU A 254 -0.36 14.26 0.85
CA GLU A 254 0.49 14.81 -0.22
C GLU A 254 1.98 14.58 0.01
N ASP A 255 2.44 14.73 1.26
CA ASP A 255 3.82 14.47 1.63
C ASP A 255 4.22 13.00 1.44
N VAL A 256 3.29 12.07 1.69
CA VAL A 256 3.51 10.64 1.44
C VAL A 256 3.67 10.41 -0.06
N LEU A 257 2.76 10.94 -0.87
CA LEU A 257 2.85 10.81 -2.33
C LEU A 257 4.14 11.43 -2.88
N LYS A 258 4.57 12.57 -2.34
CA LYS A 258 5.83 13.24 -2.70
C LYS A 258 7.07 12.41 -2.37
N GLU A 259 7.05 11.66 -1.27
CA GLU A 259 8.15 10.75 -0.93
C GLU A 259 8.12 9.48 -1.81
N VAL A 260 6.93 8.92 -2.04
CA VAL A 260 6.74 7.78 -2.94
C VAL A 260 7.22 8.12 -4.36
N SER A 261 6.88 9.30 -4.88
CA SER A 261 7.24 9.71 -6.26
C SER A 261 8.74 9.83 -6.50
N LYS A 262 9.56 9.92 -5.45
CA LYS A 262 11.03 9.94 -5.51
C LYS A 262 11.64 8.55 -5.55
N VAL A 263 10.88 7.51 -5.20
CA VAL A 263 11.37 6.13 -5.20
C VAL A 263 11.54 5.66 -6.64
N LYS A 264 12.77 5.24 -6.97
CA LYS A 264 13.10 4.70 -8.29
C LYS A 264 13.05 3.18 -8.27
N LEU A 265 12.49 2.60 -9.31
CA LEU A 265 12.36 1.16 -9.53
C LEU A 265 13.17 0.76 -10.76
N GLU A 266 13.81 -0.39 -10.66
CA GLU A 266 14.43 -1.02 -11.83
C GLU A 266 13.35 -1.73 -12.64
N VAL A 267 13.09 -1.26 -13.85
CA VAL A 267 12.10 -1.83 -14.75
C VAL A 267 12.80 -2.37 -15.99
N SER A 268 12.46 -3.60 -16.39
CA SER A 268 12.95 -4.17 -17.65
C SER A 268 12.41 -3.36 -18.82
N THR A 269 13.29 -2.91 -19.71
CA THR A 269 12.85 -2.22 -20.93
C THR A 269 12.11 -3.17 -21.86
N LEU A 270 10.97 -2.74 -22.43
CA LEU A 270 10.27 -3.48 -23.49
C LEU A 270 11.26 -3.83 -24.60
N GLY A 271 11.42 -5.13 -24.89
CA GLY A 271 12.30 -5.64 -25.95
C GLY A 271 13.74 -5.97 -25.53
N SER A 272 14.11 -5.80 -24.26
CA SER A 272 15.43 -6.28 -23.77
C SER A 272 15.37 -6.74 -22.32
N ALA A 273 15.40 -8.06 -22.11
CA ALA A 273 15.45 -8.67 -20.78
C ALA A 273 16.70 -8.29 -19.97
N ASN A 274 17.76 -7.80 -20.64
CA ASN A 274 19.06 -7.52 -20.03
C ASN A 274 19.31 -6.02 -19.76
N ARG A 275 18.42 -5.11 -20.18
CA ARG A 275 18.52 -3.69 -19.85
C ARG A 275 17.42 -3.31 -18.86
N LYS A 276 17.85 -2.99 -17.65
CA LYS A 276 17.00 -2.41 -16.62
C LYS A 276 17.17 -0.90 -16.63
N GLU A 277 16.07 -0.19 -16.74
CA GLU A 277 16.03 1.26 -16.62
C GLU A 277 15.49 1.63 -15.23
N SER A 278 16.15 2.57 -14.56
CA SER A 278 15.71 3.07 -13.27
C SER A 278 14.69 4.20 -13.47
N LYS A 279 13.40 3.95 -13.24
CA LYS A 279 12.32 4.94 -13.39
C LYS A 279 11.67 5.30 -12.05
N PRO A 280 11.26 6.56 -11.82
CA PRO A 280 10.37 6.90 -10.71
C PRO A 280 9.12 6.01 -10.72
N CYS A 281 8.62 5.60 -9.55
CA CYS A 281 7.54 4.61 -9.46
C CYS A 281 6.24 5.05 -10.16
N LEU A 282 5.95 6.35 -10.21
CA LEU A 282 4.76 6.89 -10.90
C LEU A 282 4.92 6.89 -12.44
N GLU A 283 6.15 6.76 -12.95
CA GLU A 283 6.45 6.68 -14.39
C GLU A 283 6.49 5.24 -14.92
N VAL A 284 6.30 4.25 -14.05
CA VAL A 284 6.15 2.87 -14.50
C VAL A 284 4.89 2.76 -15.35
N VAL A 285 5.00 2.04 -16.46
CA VAL A 285 3.89 1.75 -17.36
C VAL A 285 3.47 0.30 -17.21
N ASP A 286 2.19 0.03 -17.46
CA ASP A 286 1.71 -1.34 -17.59
C ASP A 286 2.11 -1.98 -18.93
N ASP A 287 1.64 -3.20 -19.16
CA ASP A 287 1.83 -3.98 -20.38
C ASP A 287 1.26 -3.31 -21.64
N LYS A 288 0.36 -2.33 -21.49
CA LYS A 288 -0.23 -1.53 -22.57
C LYS A 288 0.42 -0.15 -22.69
N GLY A 289 1.52 0.10 -21.99
CA GLY A 289 2.21 1.39 -22.01
C GLY A 289 1.47 2.51 -21.27
N ARG A 290 0.47 2.18 -20.43
CA ARG A 290 -0.35 3.16 -19.71
C ARG A 290 0.30 3.51 -18.38
N THR A 291 0.37 4.79 -18.07
CA THR A 291 0.88 5.30 -16.78
C THR A 291 -0.25 5.45 -15.76
N CYS A 292 0.08 5.73 -14.50
CA CYS A 292 -0.94 6.02 -13.49
C CYS A 292 -1.80 7.26 -13.81
N LEU A 293 -1.24 8.23 -14.56
CA LEU A 293 -1.99 9.38 -15.06
C LEU A 293 -3.10 8.99 -16.05
N TYR A 294 -2.89 7.94 -16.86
CA TYR A 294 -3.94 7.43 -17.75
C TYR A 294 -5.18 6.96 -16.97
N TRP A 295 -4.99 6.16 -15.91
CA TRP A 295 -6.12 5.57 -15.19
C TRP A 295 -6.97 6.61 -14.48
N VAL A 296 -6.35 7.62 -13.88
CA VAL A 296 -7.08 8.69 -13.17
C VAL A 296 -7.77 9.66 -14.11
N LEU A 297 -7.26 9.83 -15.32
CA LEU A 297 -7.94 10.61 -16.35
C LEU A 297 -9.06 9.83 -17.02
N THR A 298 -9.21 8.53 -16.75
CA THR A 298 -10.25 7.71 -17.38
C THR A 298 -11.61 7.92 -16.72
N ILE A 299 -12.61 8.34 -17.51
CA ILE A 299 -14.01 8.49 -17.09
C ILE A 299 -14.59 7.19 -16.49
N PRO A 300 -15.43 7.26 -15.45
CA PRO A 300 -15.93 8.47 -14.80
C PRO A 300 -14.87 9.16 -13.94
N LEU A 301 -14.84 10.50 -13.98
CA LEU A 301 -14.02 11.31 -13.09
C LEU A 301 -14.77 11.54 -11.78
N THR A 302 -14.16 11.12 -10.68
CA THR A 302 -14.59 11.42 -9.33
C THR A 302 -13.70 12.52 -8.74
N THR A 303 -14.14 13.14 -7.65
CA THR A 303 -13.31 14.10 -6.88
C THR A 303 -11.94 13.50 -6.53
N THR A 304 -11.92 12.22 -6.13
CA THR A 304 -10.68 11.47 -5.84
C THR A 304 -9.78 11.34 -7.06
N LYS A 305 -10.32 10.97 -8.23
CA LYS A 305 -9.54 10.90 -9.48
C LYS A 305 -9.00 12.26 -9.91
N ILE A 306 -9.78 13.34 -9.74
CA ILE A 306 -9.34 14.70 -10.05
C ILE A 306 -8.19 15.10 -9.12
N TRP A 307 -8.29 14.80 -7.82
CA TRP A 307 -7.22 15.03 -6.87
C TRP A 307 -5.94 14.29 -7.29
N TRP A 308 -6.05 12.99 -7.62
CA TRP A 308 -4.92 12.19 -8.08
C TRP A 308 -4.31 12.75 -9.36
N ALA A 309 -5.12 13.08 -10.37
CA ALA A 309 -4.65 13.65 -11.63
C ALA A 309 -3.87 14.95 -11.42
N ARG A 310 -4.34 15.83 -10.52
CA ARG A 310 -3.62 17.06 -10.16
C ARG A 310 -2.28 16.77 -9.51
N LYS A 311 -2.27 15.98 -8.43
CA LYS A 311 -1.06 15.71 -7.64
C LYS A 311 -0.01 14.89 -8.40
N ILE A 312 -0.43 13.88 -9.15
CA ILE A 312 0.46 13.09 -10.00
C ILE A 312 1.12 14.00 -11.05
N SER A 313 0.35 14.87 -11.69
CA SER A 313 0.89 15.75 -12.72
C SER A 313 1.80 16.83 -12.13
N ASP A 314 1.47 17.39 -10.97
CA ASP A 314 2.34 18.35 -10.26
C ASP A 314 3.69 17.74 -9.88
N PHE A 315 3.70 16.48 -9.40
CA PHE A 315 4.94 15.81 -8.99
C PHE A 315 5.73 15.22 -10.13
N GLN A 316 5.07 14.79 -11.20
CA GLN A 316 5.71 14.20 -12.38
C GLN A 316 5.12 14.78 -13.67
N PRO A 317 5.42 16.05 -14.01
CA PRO A 317 4.85 16.69 -15.19
C PRO A 317 5.17 15.96 -16.50
N ARG A 318 6.31 15.26 -16.55
CA ARG A 318 6.75 14.44 -17.69
C ARG A 318 5.72 13.39 -18.11
N LEU A 319 4.84 12.95 -17.21
CA LEU A 319 3.76 12.03 -17.55
C LEU A 319 2.80 12.61 -18.60
N LEU A 320 2.67 13.94 -18.69
CA LEU A 320 1.89 14.62 -19.74
C LEU A 320 2.44 14.36 -21.15
N MET A 321 3.73 14.03 -21.27
CA MET A 321 4.35 13.69 -22.55
C MET A 321 4.18 12.23 -22.93
N THR A 322 3.84 11.34 -21.98
CA THR A 322 3.88 9.89 -22.20
C THR A 322 2.69 9.45 -23.05
N PRO A 323 2.90 9.09 -24.33
CA PRO A 323 1.80 8.72 -25.19
C PRO A 323 1.46 7.25 -25.00
N PHE A 324 0.18 6.92 -25.03
CA PHE A 324 -0.34 5.55 -24.90
C PHE A 324 -1.34 5.26 -26.02
N GLU A 325 -1.57 3.97 -26.24
CA GLU A 325 -2.49 3.50 -27.28
C GLU A 325 -3.92 3.46 -26.77
N VAL A 326 -4.85 3.97 -27.57
CA VAL A 326 -6.28 3.95 -27.31
C VAL A 326 -7.03 3.54 -28.56
N GLU A 327 -8.10 2.77 -28.39
CA GLU A 327 -8.98 2.41 -29.48
C GLU A 327 -10.08 3.47 -29.65
N ILE A 328 -10.06 4.17 -30.78
CA ILE A 328 -11.02 5.20 -31.15
C ILE A 328 -11.70 4.75 -32.44
N SER A 329 -13.00 4.46 -32.39
CA SER A 329 -13.79 4.07 -33.56
C SER A 329 -13.20 2.88 -34.34
N GLY A 330 -12.65 1.89 -33.62
CA GLY A 330 -12.04 0.68 -34.22
C GLY A 330 -10.63 0.88 -34.77
N ARG A 331 -9.99 2.03 -34.50
CA ARG A 331 -8.58 2.30 -34.84
C ARG A 331 -7.77 2.56 -33.59
N THR A 332 -6.57 1.98 -33.54
CA THR A 332 -5.61 2.28 -32.48
C THR A 332 -4.91 3.59 -32.79
N GLU A 333 -5.14 4.59 -31.94
CA GLU A 333 -4.46 5.88 -31.99
C GLU A 333 -3.52 6.03 -30.81
N ARG A 334 -2.40 6.73 -31.02
CA ARG A 334 -1.43 7.02 -29.98
C ARG A 334 -1.62 8.46 -29.52
N VAL A 335 -2.07 8.63 -28.28
CA VAL A 335 -2.48 9.93 -27.73
C VAL A 335 -1.74 10.21 -26.41
N THR A 336 -1.53 11.48 -26.12
CA THR A 336 -1.07 11.94 -24.80
C THR A 336 -2.24 12.04 -23.81
N PRO A 337 -1.98 12.17 -22.50
CA PRO A 337 -3.02 12.38 -21.48
C PRO A 337 -4.00 13.52 -21.80
N LEU A 338 -3.51 14.68 -22.23
CA LEU A 338 -4.36 15.84 -22.55
C LEU A 338 -5.19 15.63 -23.83
N GLN A 339 -4.62 14.98 -24.85
CA GLN A 339 -5.37 14.57 -26.04
C GLN A 339 -6.45 13.55 -25.68
N TYR A 340 -6.14 12.57 -24.83
CA TYR A 340 -7.08 11.55 -24.39
C TYR A 340 -8.28 12.14 -23.65
N MET A 341 -8.08 13.13 -22.78
CA MET A 341 -9.20 13.85 -22.15
C MET A 341 -10.16 14.45 -23.20
N SER A 342 -9.62 14.99 -24.30
CA SER A 342 -10.43 15.54 -25.39
C SER A 342 -11.23 14.46 -26.12
N VAL A 343 -10.62 13.29 -26.35
CA VAL A 343 -11.29 12.11 -26.92
C VAL A 343 -12.44 11.66 -26.01
N GLN A 344 -12.18 11.53 -24.71
CA GLN A 344 -13.19 11.10 -23.75
C GLN A 344 -14.39 12.06 -23.66
N LYS A 345 -14.17 13.37 -23.71
CA LYS A 345 -15.25 14.37 -23.78
C LYS A 345 -16.12 14.19 -25.01
N THR A 346 -15.51 13.92 -26.17
CA THR A 346 -16.23 13.67 -27.43
C THR A 346 -17.09 12.41 -27.34
N LEU A 347 -16.51 11.31 -26.82
CA LEU A 347 -17.23 10.04 -26.62
C LEU A 347 -18.39 10.18 -25.62
N GLN A 348 -18.18 10.90 -24.52
CA GLN A 348 -19.21 11.13 -23.51
C GLN A 348 -20.37 11.95 -24.09
N ARG A 349 -20.08 13.01 -24.85
CA ARG A 349 -21.11 13.82 -25.54
C ARG A 349 -21.89 13.05 -26.60
N ALA A 350 -21.24 12.10 -27.28
CA ALA A 350 -21.93 11.22 -28.22
C ALA A 350 -22.89 10.26 -27.50
N LYS A 351 -22.46 9.70 -26.35
CA LYS A 351 -23.30 8.82 -25.52
C LYS A 351 -24.51 9.56 -24.94
N THR A 352 -24.32 10.75 -24.37
CA THR A 352 -25.43 11.54 -23.79
C THR A 352 -26.45 12.02 -24.84
N LYS A 353 -26.03 12.27 -26.08
CA LYS A 353 -26.97 12.57 -27.18
C LYS A 353 -27.83 11.36 -27.60
N SER A 354 -27.37 10.13 -27.33
CA SER A 354 -28.11 8.90 -27.64
C SER A 354 -29.08 8.48 -26.53
N SER A 355 -28.81 8.85 -25.27
CA SER A 355 -29.66 8.57 -24.12
C SER A 355 -30.55 9.76 -23.78
N LYS A 356 -31.79 9.80 -24.28
CA LYS A 356 -32.84 10.73 -23.80
C LYS A 356 -33.25 10.35 -22.38
N GLY A 357 -32.61 10.91 -21.35
CA GLY A 357 -33.03 10.70 -19.96
C GLY A 357 -32.12 11.39 -18.95
N GLU A 358 -32.73 12.26 -18.13
CA GLU A 358 -32.27 12.92 -16.90
C GLU A 358 -30.78 13.25 -16.72
N ILE A 359 -30.48 14.55 -16.85
CA ILE A 359 -29.15 15.11 -16.62
C ILE A 359 -29.27 16.17 -15.52
N LYS A 360 -29.15 15.75 -14.25
CA LYS A 360 -28.93 16.69 -13.13
C LYS A 360 -27.48 16.70 -12.62
N ASP A 361 -26.72 15.62 -12.81
CA ASP A 361 -25.33 15.51 -12.34
C ASP A 361 -24.24 15.88 -13.37
N SER A 362 -24.57 16.16 -14.63
CA SER A 362 -23.52 16.44 -15.63
C SER A 362 -22.90 17.83 -15.52
N ALA A 363 -23.62 18.81 -14.95
CA ALA A 363 -23.14 20.19 -14.90
C ALA A 363 -21.94 20.34 -13.97
N GLY A 364 -21.98 19.69 -12.80
CA GLY A 364 -20.84 19.61 -11.88
C GLY A 364 -19.65 18.88 -12.49
N GLN A 365 -19.89 17.71 -13.07
CA GLN A 365 -18.82 16.92 -13.72
C GLN A 365 -18.17 17.66 -14.90
N GLU A 366 -18.93 18.40 -15.72
CA GLU A 366 -18.38 19.15 -16.86
C GLU A 366 -17.55 20.37 -16.40
N SER A 367 -17.93 21.01 -15.30
CA SER A 367 -17.14 22.07 -14.66
C SER A 367 -15.82 21.53 -14.12
N ASP A 368 -15.87 20.42 -13.39
CA ASP A 368 -14.69 19.77 -12.81
C ASP A 368 -13.71 19.28 -13.89
N LEU A 369 -14.25 18.68 -14.97
CA LEU A 369 -13.50 18.30 -16.17
C LEU A 369 -12.82 19.48 -16.87
N ARG A 370 -13.44 20.65 -16.85
CA ARG A 370 -12.87 21.88 -17.42
C ARG A 370 -11.75 22.40 -16.54
N GLY A 371 -11.99 22.48 -15.22
CA GLY A 371 -10.98 22.93 -14.26
C GLY A 371 -9.75 22.03 -14.22
N LEU A 372 -9.92 20.70 -14.36
CA LEU A 372 -8.79 19.77 -14.48
C LEU A 372 -8.02 19.97 -15.80
N GLU A 373 -8.72 20.10 -16.93
CA GLU A 373 -8.07 20.32 -18.23
C GLU A 373 -7.27 21.64 -18.25
N GLU A 374 -7.85 22.73 -17.73
CA GLU A 374 -7.17 24.03 -17.62
C GLU A 374 -5.92 23.94 -16.76
N PHE A 375 -6.03 23.29 -15.59
CA PHE A 375 -4.88 23.04 -14.71
C PHE A 375 -3.75 22.29 -15.44
N LEU A 376 -4.06 21.19 -16.13
CA LEU A 376 -3.05 20.38 -16.84
C LEU A 376 -2.45 21.15 -18.02
N LYS A 377 -3.22 21.99 -18.71
CA LYS A 377 -2.72 22.86 -19.77
C LYS A 377 -1.75 23.91 -19.23
N LEU A 378 -2.10 24.58 -18.13
CA LEU A 378 -1.23 25.56 -17.47
C LEU A 378 0.07 24.91 -16.99
N LEU A 379 -0.03 23.73 -16.37
CA LEU A 379 1.13 22.94 -15.97
C LEU A 379 2.02 22.60 -17.17
N CYS A 380 1.43 22.14 -18.27
CA CYS A 380 2.17 21.85 -19.49
C CYS A 380 2.93 23.08 -20.02
N ILE A 381 2.29 24.26 -20.07
CA ILE A 381 2.92 25.53 -20.50
C ILE A 381 4.06 25.92 -19.56
N ARG A 382 3.92 25.66 -18.25
CA ARG A 382 4.93 25.98 -17.24
C ARG A 382 6.17 25.10 -17.36
N GLU A 383 6.00 23.82 -17.66
CA GLU A 383 7.06 22.80 -17.54
C GLU A 383 7.77 22.48 -18.86
N PHE A 384 7.18 22.80 -20.02
CA PHE A 384 7.70 22.41 -21.33
C PHE A 384 7.82 23.58 -22.31
N ASP A 385 8.68 23.42 -23.32
CA ASP A 385 8.78 24.37 -24.41
C ASP A 385 7.50 24.39 -25.28
N ASN A 386 7.36 25.45 -26.08
CA ASN A 386 6.17 25.67 -26.91
C ASN A 386 5.90 24.53 -27.92
N SER A 387 6.95 23.97 -28.53
CA SER A 387 6.81 22.89 -29.51
C SER A 387 6.36 21.58 -28.85
N THR A 388 6.89 21.29 -27.66
CA THR A 388 6.50 20.15 -26.84
C THR A 388 5.06 20.29 -26.36
N CYS A 389 4.66 21.47 -25.86
CA CYS A 389 3.28 21.75 -25.46
C CYS A 389 2.28 21.50 -26.60
N LYS A 390 2.63 21.89 -27.84
CA LYS A 390 1.76 21.66 -29.01
C LYS A 390 1.50 20.18 -29.23
N ASN A 391 2.56 19.38 -29.16
CA ASN A 391 2.48 17.92 -29.34
C ASN A 391 1.73 17.24 -28.19
N ILE A 392 1.80 17.79 -26.97
CA ILE A 392 1.05 17.28 -25.82
C ILE A 392 -0.43 17.63 -25.92
N MET A 393 -0.79 18.86 -26.30
CA MET A 393 -2.17 19.34 -26.18
C MET A 393 -3.05 19.03 -27.39
N TYR A 394 -2.48 18.98 -28.59
CA TYR A 394 -3.25 18.98 -29.83
C TYR A 394 -2.94 17.75 -30.67
N THR A 395 -3.99 17.12 -31.20
CA THR A 395 -3.89 16.15 -32.29
C THR A 395 -3.80 16.87 -33.63
N ARG A 396 -3.35 16.18 -34.70
CA ARG A 396 -3.30 16.75 -36.06
C ARG A 396 -4.66 17.30 -36.54
N ASP A 397 -5.76 16.74 -36.04
CA ASP A 397 -7.13 17.09 -36.47
C ASP A 397 -7.76 18.27 -35.69
N ASN A 398 -7.21 18.63 -34.53
CA ASN A 398 -7.74 19.71 -33.65
C ASN A 398 -7.01 21.06 -33.82
N GLY A 399 -6.32 21.27 -34.94
CA GLY A 399 -5.49 22.45 -35.22
C GLY A 399 -6.22 23.77 -35.45
N LYS A 400 -7.09 24.21 -34.53
CA LYS A 400 -7.50 25.63 -34.45
C LYS A 400 -6.62 26.38 -33.45
N TRP A 401 -5.56 26.96 -34.01
CA TRP A 401 -4.48 27.73 -33.38
C TRP A 401 -4.89 29.03 -32.66
N HIS A 402 -6.17 29.30 -32.44
CA HIS A 402 -6.66 30.65 -32.12
C HIS A 402 -6.66 31.03 -30.63
N LEU A 403 -6.13 30.19 -29.74
CA LEU A 403 -6.08 30.49 -28.29
C LEU A 403 -4.69 30.27 -27.68
N TRP A 404 -3.63 30.31 -28.50
CA TRP A 404 -2.27 30.45 -27.96
C TRP A 404 -1.96 31.94 -27.80
N PRO A 405 -1.53 32.44 -26.63
CA PRO A 405 -0.98 33.77 -26.54
C PRO A 405 0.36 33.76 -27.30
N SER A 406 0.36 34.27 -28.52
CA SER A 406 1.53 34.41 -29.40
C SER A 406 2.54 35.45 -28.90
N HIS A 407 2.25 36.11 -27.78
CA HIS A 407 3.14 37.05 -27.10
C HIS A 407 3.20 36.71 -25.62
N GLY A 408 4.42 36.71 -25.06
CA GLY A 408 4.77 36.31 -23.70
C GLY A 408 4.15 37.16 -22.58
N TYR A 409 2.82 37.16 -22.51
CA TYR A 409 2.07 37.61 -21.34
C TYR A 409 1.55 36.37 -20.62
N LEU A 410 2.27 35.97 -19.57
CA LEU A 410 1.61 35.38 -18.41
C LEU A 410 0.52 36.37 -17.98
N PRO A 411 -0.71 35.94 -17.66
CA PRO A 411 -1.65 36.80 -16.98
C PRO A 411 -1.14 37.00 -15.54
N THR A 412 -0.24 37.96 -15.35
CA THR A 412 0.24 38.42 -14.03
C THR A 412 -0.80 39.27 -13.31
N GLY A 413 -2.09 38.95 -13.42
CA GLY A 413 -3.16 39.89 -13.09
C GLY A 413 -4.39 39.31 -12.40
N ALA A 414 -4.29 38.18 -11.68
CA ALA A 414 -5.42 37.70 -10.86
C ALA A 414 -5.08 36.78 -9.67
N PHE A 415 -3.81 36.49 -9.36
CA PHE A 415 -3.49 35.49 -8.31
C PHE A 415 -2.32 35.87 -7.39
N ALA A 416 -2.00 37.17 -7.26
CA ALA A 416 -0.99 37.61 -6.30
C ALA A 416 -1.50 37.72 -4.85
N ASP A 417 -2.81 37.76 -4.61
CA ASP A 417 -3.36 37.98 -3.28
C ASP A 417 -4.28 36.82 -2.89
N THR A 418 -3.72 35.73 -2.33
CA THR A 418 -4.32 34.81 -1.33
C THR A 418 -3.59 33.47 -1.29
N TRP A 419 -2.33 33.48 -0.83
CA TRP A 419 -1.69 32.30 -0.25
C TRP A 419 -0.82 32.75 0.93
N HIS A 420 -1.41 32.71 2.13
CA HIS A 420 -0.71 32.63 3.42
C HIS A 420 -1.13 31.35 4.12
#